data_AF-A0A7C6PB17-F1
#
_entry.id   AF-A0A7C6PB17-F1
#
_cell.length_a   1.000
_cell.length_b   1.000
_cell.length_c   1.000
_cell.angle_alpha   90.00
_cell.angle_beta   90.00
_cell.angle_gamma   90.00
#
_symmetry.space_group_name_H-M   'P 1'
#
loop_
_entity.id
_entity.type
_entity.pdbx_description
1 polymer ?
#
loop_
_entity_poly.entity_id
_entity_poly.type
_entity_poly.pdbx_seq_one_letter_code
_entity_poly.pdbx_strand_id
1 'polypeptide(L)' 'MNITWDTEIYCLIGHPISKSLSPVIHNSFYNINNLNNIYIAFDI' A
#
# COMPACT_ATOMS: atom_id res chain seq x y z
N MET A 1 -4.87 -9.87 -3.20
CA MET A 1 -4.03 -9.03 -4.06
C MET A 1 -3.00 -9.94 -4.70
N ASN A 2 -2.91 -9.96 -6.04
CA ASN A 2 -1.91 -10.77 -6.74
C ASN A 2 -0.69 -9.88 -6.98
N ILE A 3 0.47 -10.24 -6.42
CA ILE A 3 1.70 -9.46 -6.55
C ILE A 3 2.54 -10.12 -7.63
N THR A 4 2.92 -9.35 -8.64
CA THR A 4 3.74 -9.78 -9.77
C THR A 4 5.03 -8.97 -9.82
N TRP A 5 5.94 -9.36 -10.72
CA TRP A 5 7.26 -8.71 -10.83
C TRP A 5 7.16 -7.24 -11.28
N ASP A 6 6.05 -6.85 -11.90
CA ASP A 6 5.73 -5.50 -12.38
C ASP A 6 4.84 -4.70 -11.41
N THR A 7 4.55 -5.21 -10.20
CA THR A 7 3.78 -4.46 -9.20
C THR A 7 4.53 -3.22 -8.72
N GLU A 8 3.93 -2.05 -8.86
CA GLU A 8 4.51 -0.79 -8.40
C GLU A 8 4.30 -0.58 -6.90
N ILE A 9 5.33 -0.09 -6.21
CA ILE A 9 5.33 0.09 -4.75
C ILE A 9 5.16 1.56 -4.39
N TYR A 10 4.20 1.83 -3.52
CA TYR A 10 3.96 3.12 -2.88
C TYR A 10 4.10 2.96 -1.38
N CYS A 11 4.54 4.01 -0.67
CA CYS A 11 4.68 3.90 0.77
C CYS A 11 4.40 5.17 1.57
N LEU A 12 4.07 4.94 2.85
CA LEU A 12 4.11 5.91 3.93
C LEU A 12 5.37 5.67 4.76
N ILE A 13 6.15 6.71 5.03
CA ILE A 13 7.34 6.64 5.89
C ILE A 13 7.12 7.59 7.08
N GLY A 14 7.33 7.10 8.30
CA GLY A 14 7.35 7.92 9.51
C GLY A 14 7.33 7.09 10.78
N HIS A 15 7.21 7.76 11.93
CA HIS A 15 7.11 7.12 13.25
C HIS A 15 6.22 7.98 14.19
N PRO A 16 5.24 7.41 14.92
CA PRO A 16 4.70 6.04 14.83
C PRO A 16 3.63 5.92 13.72
N ILE A 17 3.64 4.84 12.95
CA ILE A 17 2.68 4.69 11.82
C ILE A 17 1.79 3.45 11.87
N SER A 18 1.96 2.57 12.88
CA SER A 18 1.30 1.26 12.94
C SER A 18 -0.24 1.31 12.98
N LYS A 19 -0.82 2.47 13.31
CA LYS A 19 -2.28 2.71 13.33
C LYS A 19 -2.80 3.43 12.09
N SER A 20 -1.94 3.69 11.10
CA SER A 20 -2.34 4.32 9.85
C SER A 20 -3.33 3.44 9.09
N LEU A 21 -4.44 4.04 8.66
CA LEU A 21 -5.40 3.41 7.75
C LEU A 21 -4.98 3.55 6.28
N SER A 22 -3.93 4.31 5.96
CA SER A 22 -3.47 4.53 4.58
C SER A 22 -3.24 3.23 3.81
N PRO A 23 -2.56 2.19 4.36
CA PRO A 23 -2.41 0.92 3.65
C PRO A 23 -3.74 0.25 3.34
N VAL A 24 -4.74 0.35 4.22
CA VAL A 24 -6.06 -0.23 3.99
C VAL A 24 -6.79 0.51 2.87
N ILE A 25 -6.79 1.85 2.92
CA ILE A 25 -7.48 2.70 1.95
C ILE A 25 -6.87 2.53 0.55
N HIS A 26 -5.55 2.67 0.41
CA HIS A 26 -4.89 2.62 -0.89
C HIS A 26 -4.95 1.21 -1.50
N ASN A 27 -4.70 0.15 -0.73
CA ASN A 27 -4.80 -1.21 -1.26
C ASN A 27 -6.24 -1.59 -1.64
N SER A 28 -7.25 -1.09 -0.92
CA SER A 28 -8.66 -1.27 -1.31
C SER A 28 -8.96 -0.55 -2.62
N PHE A 29 -8.48 0.69 -2.77
CA PHE A 29 -8.62 1.46 -4.01
C PHE A 29 -7.94 0.75 -5.19
N TYR A 30 -6.71 0.25 -5.04
CA TYR A 30 -6.01 -0.50 -6.09
C TYR A 30 -6.77 -1.77 -6.48
N ASN A 31 -7.30 -2.50 -5.49
CA ASN A 31 -8.06 -3.72 -5.74
C ASN A 31 -9.39 -3.47 -6.47
N ILE A 32 -10.13 -2.40 -6.13
CA ILE A 32 -11.40 -2.05 -6.80
C ILE A 32 -11.17 -1.60 -8.25
N ASN A 33 -10.03 -0.99 -8.55
CA ASN A 33 -9.70 -0.46 -9.86
C ASN A 33 -8.81 -1.40 -10.71
N ASN A 34 -8.56 -2.63 -10.26
CA ASN A 34 -7.65 -3.59 -10.91
C ASN A 34 -6.26 -2.99 -11.24
N LEU A 35 -5.71 -2.20 -10.32
CA LEU A 35 -4.39 -1.59 -10.46
C LEU A 35 -3.31 -2.51 -9.87
N ASN A 36 -2.21 -2.71 -10.59
CA ASN A 36 -1.09 -3.55 -10.15
C ASN A 36 -0.14 -2.78 -9.22
N ASN A 37 -0.69 -2.32 -8.09
CA ASN A 37 0.00 -1.43 -7.16
C ASN A 37 -0.17 -1.94 -5.74
N ILE A 38 0.83 -1.71 -4.89
CA ILE A 38 0.78 -2.00 -3.46
C ILE A 38 1.17 -0.79 -2.63
N TYR A 39 0.44 -0.54 -1.54
CA TYR A 39 0.76 0.49 -0.55
C TYR A 39 1.20 -0.14 0.76
N ILE A 40 2.41 0.20 1.22
CA ILE A 40 2.99 -0.29 2.47
C ILE A 40 3.40 0.86 3.37
N ALA A 41 3.46 0.63 4.67
CA ALA A 41 3.91 1.65 5.61
C ALA A 41 5.18 1.18 6.33
N PHE A 42 6.18 2.05 6.37
CA PHE A 42 7.47 1.83 6.99
C PHE A 42 7.57 2.67 8.27
N ASP A 43 7.78 2.00 9.39
CA ASP A 43 8.05 2.61 10.69
C ASP A 43 9.56 2.84 10.83
N ILE A 44 10.02 4.06 10.51
CA ILE A 44 11.44 4.45 10.39
C ILE A 44 11.65 5.80 11.08
#